data_AF-A0A950G471-F1
#
_entry.id   AF-A0A950G471-F1
#
_cell.length_a   1.000
_cell.length_b   1.000
_cell.length_c   1.000
_cell.angle_alpha   90.00
_cell.angle_beta   90.00
_cell.angle_gamma   90.00
#
_symmetry.space_group_name_H-M   'P 1'
#
loop_
_entity.id
_entity.type
_entity.pdbx_description
1 polymer ?
#
loop_
_entity_poly.entity_id
_entity_poly.type
_entity_poly.pdbx_seq_one_letter_code
_entity_poly.pdbx_strand_id
1 'polypeptide(L)'
;TVLKFRRDVETHIYNTLPHHLGLLLKRHPPRCPIAFIAGTRSEELRQAGMHASKALARKHFAWMEGTHLFPFERPDDTAAAVLQMFEAVQAEARAAV
;
A
#
# COMPACT_ATOMS: atom_id res chain seq x y z
N THR A 1 -4.04 -21.59 13.17
CA THR A 1 -4.14 -21.65 11.69
C THR A 1 -2.96 -20.93 11.09
N VAL A 2 -2.20 -21.54 10.19
CA VAL A 2 -1.07 -20.86 9.52
C VAL A 2 -1.60 -20.12 8.29
N LEU A 3 -1.07 -18.93 8.01
CA LEU A 3 -1.36 -18.18 6.79
C LEU A 3 -1.04 -19.06 5.57
N LYS A 4 -2.04 -19.32 4.72
CA LYS A 4 -1.87 -20.17 3.53
C LYS A 4 -1.45 -19.31 2.34
N PHE A 5 -0.16 -19.31 2.05
CA PHE A 5 0.39 -18.68 0.85
C PHE A 5 1.64 -19.43 0.35
N ARG A 6 2.04 -19.15 -0.89
CA ARG A 6 3.22 -19.72 -1.54
C ARG A 6 4.41 -18.78 -1.39
N ARG A 7 5.35 -19.12 -0.51
CA ARG A 7 6.55 -18.30 -0.21
C ARG A 7 7.44 -18.07 -1.44
N ASP A 8 7.50 -19.04 -2.34
CA ASP A 8 8.26 -18.94 -3.59
C ASP A 8 7.68 -17.87 -4.52
N VAL A 9 6.34 -17.74 -4.56
CA VAL A 9 5.66 -16.70 -5.32
C VAL A 9 5.95 -15.31 -4.76
N GLU A 10 5.83 -15.14 -3.44
CA GLU A 10 6.17 -13.88 -2.77
C GLU A 10 7.63 -13.47 -3.02
N THR A 11 8.56 -14.42 -2.85
CA THR A 11 9.98 -14.20 -3.09
C THR A 11 10.25 -13.78 -4.54
N HIS A 12 9.59 -14.42 -5.51
CA HIS A 12 9.73 -14.06 -6.92
C HIS A 12 9.20 -12.66 -7.22
N ILE A 13 8.09 -12.25 -6.60
CA ILE A 13 7.58 -10.87 -6.71
C ILE A 13 8.63 -9.88 -6.22
N TYR A 14 9.18 -10.06 -5.01
CA TYR A 14 10.19 -9.15 -4.48
C TYR A 14 11.48 -9.13 -5.31
N ASN A 15 11.92 -10.28 -5.84
CA ASN A 15 13.11 -10.35 -6.70
C ASN A 15 12.94 -9.67 -8.06
N THR A 16 11.71 -9.41 -8.50
CA THR A 16 11.42 -8.77 -9.78
C THR A 16 11.03 -7.30 -9.63
N LEU A 17 10.98 -6.77 -8.39
CA LEU A 17 10.73 -5.35 -8.16
C LEU A 17 11.90 -4.50 -8.66
N PRO A 18 11.67 -3.54 -9.58
CA PRO A 18 12.74 -2.69 -10.07
C PRO A 18 13.30 -1.81 -8.96
N HIS A 19 14.62 -1.82 -8.79
CA HIS A 19 15.33 -0.92 -7.87
C HIS A 19 15.10 0.58 -8.18
N HIS A 20 14.58 0.90 -9.36
CA HIS A 20 14.25 2.25 -9.83
C HIS A 20 12.73 2.49 -9.95
N LEU A 21 11.91 1.76 -9.18
CA LEU A 21 10.44 1.86 -9.23
C LEU A 21 9.93 3.30 -9.08
N GLY A 22 10.54 4.12 -8.22
CA GLY A 22 10.16 5.52 -8.07
C GLY A 22 10.31 6.34 -9.36
N LEU A 23 11.36 6.08 -10.15
CA LEU A 23 11.54 6.70 -11.46
C LEU A 23 10.53 6.19 -12.49
N LEU A 24 10.22 4.88 -12.46
CA LEU A 24 9.20 4.30 -13.34
C LEU A 24 7.83 4.91 -13.07
N LEU A 25 7.42 5.03 -11.81
CA LEU A 25 6.13 5.63 -11.43
C LEU A 25 6.04 7.10 -11.81
N LYS A 26 7.17 7.83 -11.77
CA LYS A 26 7.22 9.23 -12.25
C LYS A 26 7.05 9.33 -13.77
N ARG A 27 7.68 8.42 -14.53
CA ARG A 27 7.61 8.40 -16.01
C ARG A 27 6.28 7.85 -16.53
N HIS A 28 5.72 6.89 -15.82
CA HIS A 28 4.50 6.17 -16.17
C HIS A 28 3.55 6.17 -14.98
N PRO A 29 2.96 7.34 -14.65
CA PRO A 29 2.06 7.43 -13.51
C PRO A 29 0.80 6.58 -13.76
N PRO A 30 0.29 5.90 -12.72
CA PRO A 30 -1.00 5.21 -12.78
C PRO A 30 -2.12 6.17 -13.18
N ARG A 31 -3.07 5.67 -13.98
CA ARG A 31 -4.22 6.45 -14.47
C ARG A 31 -5.44 6.40 -13.55
N CYS A 32 -5.28 5.85 -12.35
CA CYS A 32 -6.31 5.76 -11.33
C CYS A 32 -5.78 6.36 -10.01
N PRO A 33 -6.68 6.83 -9.12
CA PRO A 33 -6.26 7.22 -7.80
C PRO A 33 -5.72 6.02 -7.03
N ILE A 34 -4.69 6.24 -6.22
CA ILE A 34 -4.05 5.21 -5.41
C ILE A 34 -4.14 5.60 -3.96
N ALA A 35 -4.43 4.61 -3.12
CA ALA A 35 -4.38 4.71 -1.68
C ALA A 35 -3.25 3.86 -1.10
N PHE A 36 -2.76 4.26 0.07
CA PHE A 36 -1.75 3.52 0.81
C PHE A 36 -2.03 3.57 2.32
N ILE A 37 -2.07 2.42 2.96
CA ILE A 37 -2.19 2.28 4.41
C ILE A 37 -0.90 1.67 4.94
N ALA A 38 -0.24 2.38 5.86
CA ALA A 38 1.06 2.02 6.41
C ALA A 38 0.95 1.61 7.88
N GLY A 39 1.63 0.53 8.28
CA GLY A 39 1.82 0.20 9.70
C GLY A 39 2.77 1.19 10.38
N THR A 40 2.41 1.70 11.56
CA THR A 40 3.25 2.64 12.35
C THR A 40 4.61 2.08 12.73
N ARG A 41 4.74 0.75 12.79
CA ARG A 41 5.97 0.01 13.11
C ARG A 41 6.42 -0.95 12.00
N SER A 42 6.16 -0.63 10.74
CA SER A 42 6.62 -1.49 9.62
C SER A 42 8.13 -1.34 9.38
N GLU A 43 8.85 -2.44 9.53
CA GLU A 43 10.28 -2.57 9.25
C GLU A 43 10.57 -2.49 7.75
N GLU A 44 9.72 -3.13 6.96
CA GLU A 44 9.72 -3.20 5.51
C GLU A 44 9.56 -1.80 4.91
N LEU A 45 8.62 -1.01 5.43
CA LEU A 45 8.42 0.36 5.00
C LEU A 45 9.58 1.27 5.43
N ARG A 46 10.19 1.01 6.58
CA ARG A 46 11.41 1.71 7.02
C ARG A 46 12.59 1.41 6.09
N GLN A 47 12.74 0.16 5.66
CA GLN A 47 13.80 -0.27 4.73
C GLN A 47 13.58 0.24 3.30
N ALA A 48 12.35 0.13 2.78
CA ALA A 48 12.00 0.58 1.44
C ALA A 48 11.95 2.11 1.32
N GLY A 49 11.73 2.81 2.43
CA GLY A 49 11.51 4.25 2.47
C GLY A 49 10.08 4.64 2.07
N MET A 50 9.62 5.77 2.61
CA MET A 50 8.20 6.19 2.47
C MET A 50 7.93 7.21 1.38
N HIS A 51 8.97 7.83 0.81
CA HIS A 51 8.80 8.98 -0.06
C HIS A 51 7.98 8.61 -1.32
N ALA A 52 8.30 7.48 -1.96
CA ALA A 52 7.60 7.03 -3.16
C ALA A 52 6.12 6.71 -2.85
N SER A 53 5.84 5.95 -1.79
CA SER A 53 4.48 5.59 -1.39
C SER A 53 3.63 6.81 -1.06
N LYS A 54 4.19 7.78 -0.31
CA LYS A 54 3.48 9.05 -0.01
C LYS A 54 3.24 9.88 -1.26
N ALA A 55 4.21 9.99 -2.16
CA ALA A 55 4.05 10.72 -3.41
C ALA A 55 2.98 10.09 -4.32
N LEU A 56 2.88 8.76 -4.32
CA LEU A 56 1.89 8.02 -5.09
C LEU A 56 0.48 8.17 -4.52
N ALA A 57 0.32 8.01 -3.20
CA ALA A 57 -0.97 8.05 -2.52
C ALA A 57 -1.49 9.47 -2.26
N ARG A 58 -0.59 10.46 -2.20
CA ARG A 58 -0.92 11.87 -1.94
C ARG A 58 -1.80 12.03 -0.70
N LYS A 59 -3.06 12.44 -0.87
CA LYS A 59 -4.03 12.63 0.20
C LYS A 59 -4.63 11.32 0.73
N HIS A 60 -4.52 10.22 -0.02
CA HIS A 60 -5.00 8.88 0.34
C HIS A 60 -3.94 8.06 1.04
N PHE A 61 -3.17 8.69 1.92
CA PHE A 61 -2.18 8.03 2.76
C PHE A 61 -2.70 8.00 4.20
N ALA A 62 -2.75 6.81 4.80
CA ALA A 62 -3.16 6.64 6.19
C ALA A 62 -2.16 5.78 6.98
N TRP A 63 -2.12 6.03 8.28
CA TRP A 63 -1.42 5.21 9.24
C TRP A 63 -2.39 4.23 9.91
N MET A 64 -1.95 3.01 10.12
CA MET A 64 -2.59 2.01 10.94
C MET A 64 -1.64 1.60 12.04
N GLU A 65 -2.15 1.49 13.26
CA GLU A 65 -1.35 1.04 14.39
C GLU A 65 -0.97 -0.45 14.20
N GLY A 66 0.33 -0.75 14.13
CA GLY A 66 0.80 -2.12 13.94
C GLY A 66 2.12 -2.25 13.18
N THR A 67 2.59 -3.49 13.03
CA THR A 67 3.78 -3.81 12.21
C THR A 67 3.41 -3.87 10.72
N HIS A 68 4.25 -4.43 9.86
CA HIS A 68 3.84 -4.77 8.49
C HIS A 68 2.69 -5.78 8.43
N LEU A 69 2.56 -6.60 9.47
CA LEU A 69 1.47 -7.55 9.63
C LEU A 69 0.26 -6.95 10.36
N PHE A 70 0.12 -5.62 10.42
CA PHE A 70 -1.06 -4.95 10.97
C PHE A 70 -2.41 -5.50 10.45
N PRO A 71 -2.55 -5.99 9.20
CA PRO A 71 -3.80 -6.60 8.74
C PRO A 71 -4.18 -7.87 9.52
N PHE A 72 -3.20 -8.57 10.09
CA PHE A 72 -3.42 -9.76 10.93
C PHE A 72 -3.48 -9.43 12.42
N GLU A 73 -2.84 -8.34 12.84
CA GLU A 73 -2.89 -7.85 14.22
C GLU A 73 -4.25 -7.19 14.53
N ARG A 74 -4.82 -6.48 13.54
CA ARG A 74 -6.06 -5.70 13.64
C ARG A 74 -6.94 -5.90 12.41
N PRO A 75 -7.50 -7.11 12.19
CA PRO A 75 -8.19 -7.46 10.95
C PRO A 75 -9.44 -6.60 10.70
N ASP A 76 -10.28 -6.41 11.72
CA ASP A 76 -11.53 -5.66 11.58
C ASP A 76 -11.28 -4.17 11.32
N ASP A 77 -10.34 -3.57 12.06
CA ASP A 77 -9.94 -2.17 11.85
C ASP A 77 -9.32 -1.97 10.47
N THR A 78 -8.50 -2.93 10.02
CA THR A 78 -7.89 -2.89 8.69
C THR A 78 -8.94 -3.00 7.60
N ALA A 79 -9.90 -3.92 7.72
CA ALA A 79 -11.00 -4.04 6.78
C ALA A 79 -11.82 -2.75 6.71
N ALA A 80 -12.16 -2.16 7.86
CA ALA A 80 -12.87 -0.89 7.92
C ALA A 80 -12.08 0.24 7.26
N ALA A 81 -10.78 0.36 7.53
CA ALA A 81 -9.92 1.38 6.93
C ALA A 81 -9.80 1.22 5.41
N VAL A 82 -9.69 -0.01 4.89
CA VAL A 82 -9.66 -0.29 3.46
C VAL A 82 -10.97 0.13 2.79
N LEU A 83 -12.12 -0.23 3.37
CA LEU A 83 -13.42 0.13 2.80
C LEU A 83 -13.65 1.65 2.80
N GLN A 84 -13.34 2.34 3.90
CA GLN A 84 -13.43 3.80 3.96
C GLN A 84 -12.53 4.48 2.92
N MET A 85 -11.29 4.01 2.80
CA MET A 85 -10.34 4.55 1.84
C MET A 85 -10.79 4.28 0.39
N PHE A 86 -11.35 3.11 0.12
CA PHE A 86 -11.88 2.76 -1.19
C PHE A 86 -13.03 3.69 -1.60
N GLU A 87 -13.97 3.99 -0.69
CA GLU A 87 -15.04 4.96 -0.94
C GLU A 87 -14.49 6.35 -1.26
N ALA A 88 -13.49 6.82 -0.51
CA ALA A 88 -12.84 8.11 -0.74
C ALA A 88 -12.14 8.20 -2.11
N VAL A 89 -11.40 7.14 -2.49
CA VAL A 89 -10.73 7.01 -3.79
C VAL A 89 -11.75 6.97 -4.92
N GLN A 90 -12.84 6.22 -4.77
CA GLN A 90 -13.89 6.11 -5.78
C GLN A 90 -14.64 7.44 -5.98
N ALA A 91 -14.90 8.18 -4.91
CA ALA A 91 -15.51 9.49 -5.00
C ALA A 91 -14.64 10.47 -5.80
N GLU A 92 -13.32 10.48 -5.57
CA GLU A 92 -12.38 11.27 -6.38
C GLU A 92 -12.34 10.82 -7.84
N ALA A 93 -12.28 9.50 -8.09
CA ALA A 93 -12.24 8.97 -9.45
C ALA A 93 -13.48 9.41 -10.26
N ARG A 94 -14.66 9.42 -9.63
CA ARG A 94 -15.92 9.88 -10.26
C ARG A 94 -15.96 11.38 -10.50
N ALA A 95 -15.36 12.18 -9.62
CA ALA A 95 -15.31 13.63 -9.76
C ALA A 95 -14.30 14.11 -10.82
N ALA A 96 -13.37 13.24 -11.23
CA ALA A 96 -12.36 13.52 -12.26
C ALA A 96 -12.81 13.18 -13.69
N VAL A 97 -14.03 12.65 -13.86
CA VAL A 97 -14.69 12.36 -15.15
C VAL A 97 -15.69 13.46 -15.46
#